data_AF-A0A965GU31-F1
#
_entry.id   AF-A0A965GU31-F1
#
_cell.length_a   1.000
_cell.length_b   1.000
_cell.length_c   1.000
_cell.angle_alpha   90.00
_cell.angle_beta   90.00
_cell.angle_gamma   90.00
#
_symmetry.space_group_name_H-M   'P 1'
#
loop_
_entity.id
_entity.type
_entity.pdbx_description
1 polymer ?
#
loop_
_entity_poly.entity_id
_entity_poly.type
_entity_poly.pdbx_seq_one_letter_code
_entity_poly.pdbx_strand_id
1 'polypeptide(L)'
;MASFDISGSASRQTGLESKMRNDSIRRELDQAVSASQQQVPSIEPMSEYARPVAESQEQSQLPLPMQTVDWEARKDPQGYPMVYRLPTGDMGGNFEVAGINDRYHPEAFRAISALPPQERAKAAAEYIQGYTAPLVEKLPQALQPFTQDLAFNRGLGGATKYIQQGLNTLGQKVAVDGGLGPKTLAAINQVEPRALMRAASDAQLQDEYRRAELDPNRRKFIPGLEARIRNRLSTFGQG
;
A
#
# COMPACT_ATOMS: atom_id res chain seq x y z
N MET A 1 -31.32 17.58 -49.08
CA MET A 1 -32.11 17.46 -47.83
C MET A 1 -32.25 15.98 -47.52
N ALA A 2 -31.54 15.48 -46.51
CA ALA A 2 -31.84 14.22 -45.84
C ALA A 2 -31.20 14.28 -44.45
N SER A 3 -32.06 14.13 -43.45
CA SER A 3 -31.87 14.37 -42.03
C SER A 3 -31.14 13.23 -41.32
N PHE A 4 -30.37 13.61 -40.30
CA PHE A 4 -29.89 12.73 -39.24
C PHE A 4 -31.05 12.30 -38.35
N ASP A 5 -31.05 11.03 -37.93
CA ASP A 5 -31.62 10.59 -36.65
C ASP A 5 -30.83 9.38 -36.13
N ILE A 6 -30.30 9.51 -34.91
CA ILE A 6 -29.65 8.44 -34.13
C ILE A 6 -30.42 8.34 -32.81
N SER A 7 -31.02 7.18 -32.55
CA SER A 7 -31.54 6.84 -31.22
C SER A 7 -31.40 5.33 -30.95
N GLY A 8 -30.90 4.98 -29.77
CA GLY A 8 -31.41 3.82 -29.00
C GLY A 8 -30.54 2.58 -28.83
N SER A 9 -29.65 2.61 -27.83
CA SER A 9 -29.56 1.66 -26.69
C SER A 9 -29.29 0.13 -26.86
N ALA A 10 -28.12 -0.26 -26.32
CA ALA A 10 -27.84 -1.38 -25.38
C ALA A 10 -27.91 -2.87 -25.80
N SER A 11 -26.78 -3.61 -25.63
CA SER A 11 -26.64 -4.70 -24.63
C SER A 11 -25.28 -5.44 -24.63
N ARG A 12 -24.65 -5.45 -23.44
CA ARG A 12 -23.96 -6.55 -22.69
C ARG A 12 -23.05 -7.58 -23.43
N GLN A 13 -21.77 -7.60 -23.04
CA GLN A 13 -20.88 -8.79 -23.01
C GLN A 13 -20.43 -9.01 -21.54
N THR A 14 -21.12 -9.87 -20.78
CA THR A 14 -20.78 -11.28 -20.42
C THR A 14 -19.62 -11.46 -19.43
N GLY A 15 -19.94 -11.45 -18.13
CA GLY A 15 -19.05 -11.82 -17.00
C GLY A 15 -18.88 -13.33 -16.79
N LEU A 16 -18.65 -14.08 -17.88
CA LEU A 16 -18.45 -15.53 -17.83
C LEU A 16 -16.97 -15.94 -17.67
N GLU A 17 -16.02 -15.11 -18.11
CA GLU A 17 -14.59 -15.45 -18.09
C GLU A 17 -13.92 -15.35 -16.71
N SER A 18 -14.41 -14.48 -15.81
CA SER A 18 -13.82 -14.31 -14.48
C SER A 18 -14.22 -15.41 -13.49
N LYS A 19 -15.37 -16.07 -13.70
CA LYS A 19 -15.78 -17.21 -12.86
C LYS A 19 -14.95 -18.45 -13.16
N MET A 20 -14.62 -18.71 -14.43
CA MET A 20 -13.83 -19.88 -14.84
C MET A 20 -12.37 -19.84 -14.32
N ARG A 21 -11.78 -18.65 -14.12
CA ARG A 21 -10.44 -18.50 -13.53
C ARG A 21 -10.39 -18.71 -12.00
N ASN A 22 -11.50 -18.51 -11.30
CA ASN A 22 -11.57 -18.73 -9.85
C ASN A 22 -11.79 -20.20 -9.49
N ASP A 23 -12.46 -20.98 -10.35
CA ASP A 23 -12.69 -22.40 -10.11
C ASP A 23 -11.46 -23.27 -10.39
N SER A 24 -10.56 -22.83 -11.29
CA SER A 24 -9.28 -23.52 -11.55
C SER A 24 -8.29 -23.42 -10.40
N ILE A 25 -8.23 -22.26 -9.72
CA ILE A 25 -7.32 -22.05 -8.57
C ILE A 25 -7.81 -22.83 -7.34
N ARG A 26 -9.13 -22.97 -7.15
CA ARG A 26 -9.71 -23.77 -6.05
C ARG A 26 -9.41 -25.27 -6.19
N ARG A 27 -9.43 -25.82 -7.41
CA ARG A 27 -9.14 -27.25 -7.65
C ARG A 27 -7.67 -27.62 -7.44
N GLU A 28 -6.74 -26.70 -7.70
CA GLU A 28 -5.31 -26.93 -7.47
C GLU A 28 -4.95 -26.92 -5.97
N LEU A 29 -5.63 -26.10 -5.17
CA LEU A 29 -5.50 -26.09 -3.70
C LEU A 29 -6.09 -27.33 -3.04
N ASP A 30 -7.25 -27.83 -3.49
CA ASP A 30 -7.87 -29.05 -2.93
C ASP A 30 -7.09 -30.34 -3.25
N GLN A 31 -6.39 -30.40 -4.38
CA GLN A 31 -5.54 -31.55 -4.74
C GLN A 31 -4.22 -31.60 -3.93
N ALA A 32 -3.67 -30.44 -3.51
CA ALA A 32 -2.48 -30.40 -2.67
C ALA A 32 -2.78 -30.84 -1.22
N VAL A 33 -4.00 -30.61 -0.72
CA VAL A 33 -4.41 -30.93 0.66
C VAL A 33 -4.76 -32.41 0.84
N SER A 34 -5.15 -33.12 -0.23
CA SER A 34 -5.48 -34.57 -0.15
C SER A 34 -4.25 -35.50 -0.24
N ALA A 35 -3.08 -34.99 -0.62
CA ALA A 35 -1.87 -35.80 -0.81
C ALA A 35 -0.98 -35.95 0.45
N SER A 36 -1.37 -35.37 1.59
CA SER A 36 -0.54 -35.29 2.81
C SER A 36 -1.20 -35.91 4.06
N GLN A 37 -2.03 -36.95 3.86
CA GLN A 37 -2.45 -37.84 4.94
C GLN A 37 -1.88 -39.23 4.72
N GLN A 38 -0.69 -39.50 5.26
CA GLN A 38 -0.33 -40.81 5.84
C GLN A 38 1.05 -40.79 6.50
N GLN A 39 1.12 -41.48 7.64
CA GLN A 39 2.27 -41.90 8.46
C GLN A 39 2.74 -40.93 9.56
N VAL A 40 2.27 -41.24 10.76
CA VAL A 40 2.85 -40.84 12.05
C VAL A 40 3.86 -41.93 12.47
N PRO A 41 5.08 -41.58 12.90
CA PRO A 41 5.76 -42.41 13.90
C PRO A 41 6.28 -41.58 15.10
N SER A 42 5.87 -42.06 16.28
CA SER A 42 6.53 -42.09 17.61
C SER A 42 7.66 -41.12 17.97
N ILE A 43 7.45 -40.43 19.11
CA ILE A 43 8.39 -39.60 19.88
C ILE A 43 9.28 -40.50 20.76
N GLU A 44 10.58 -40.21 20.84
CA GLU A 44 11.46 -40.28 22.04
C GLU A 44 12.68 -39.34 21.81
N PRO A 45 13.31 -38.79 22.87
CA PRO A 45 13.92 -37.46 22.84
C PRO A 45 15.45 -37.48 22.68
N MET A 46 16.01 -36.49 21.97
CA MET A 46 17.41 -36.11 22.18
C MET A 46 17.65 -34.61 22.06
N SER A 47 18.21 -34.13 23.17
CA SER A 47 18.98 -32.95 23.43
C SER A 47 19.89 -32.46 22.30
N GLU A 48 20.17 -31.15 22.38
CA GLU A 48 21.40 -30.48 21.94
C GLU A 48 21.32 -29.71 20.61
N TYR A 49 20.67 -28.55 20.64
CA TYR A 49 21.18 -27.30 20.02
C TYR A 49 20.58 -26.08 20.75
N ALA A 50 20.93 -25.92 22.03
CA ALA A 50 20.81 -24.62 22.69
C ALA A 50 22.13 -23.86 22.45
N ARG A 51 22.16 -22.97 21.46
CA ARG A 51 23.14 -21.89 21.41
C ARG A 51 22.43 -20.61 21.85
N PRO A 52 22.97 -19.85 22.82
CA PRO A 52 22.35 -18.60 23.20
C PRO A 52 22.52 -17.61 22.05
N VAL A 53 21.41 -17.08 21.55
CA VAL A 53 21.47 -15.90 20.67
C VAL A 53 21.91 -14.75 21.58
N ALA A 54 23.14 -14.29 21.37
CA ALA A 54 23.65 -13.11 22.03
C ALA A 54 22.76 -11.91 21.65
N GLU A 55 22.13 -11.30 22.65
CA GLU A 55 21.44 -10.03 22.53
C GLU A 55 22.46 -8.94 22.21
N SER A 56 22.68 -8.67 20.92
CA SER A 56 23.23 -7.40 20.48
C SER A 56 22.09 -6.39 20.47
N GLN A 57 22.15 -5.44 21.39
CA GLN A 57 21.30 -4.25 21.45
C GLN A 57 21.55 -3.37 20.22
N GLU A 58 20.98 -3.73 19.08
CA GLU A 58 20.72 -2.79 17.98
C GLU A 58 19.30 -2.24 18.18
N GLN A 59 19.17 -0.92 18.21
CA GLN A 59 17.88 -0.23 18.25
C GLN A 59 16.97 -0.82 17.16
N SER A 60 15.96 -1.58 17.60
CA SER A 60 15.15 -2.45 16.76
C SER A 60 14.24 -1.65 15.85
N GLN A 61 14.74 -1.26 14.67
CA GLN A 61 13.89 -0.75 13.61
C GLN A 61 12.99 -1.90 13.15
N LEU A 62 11.70 -1.81 13.49
CA LEU A 62 10.67 -2.70 12.94
C LEU A 62 10.77 -2.72 11.41
N PRO A 63 10.49 -3.86 10.74
CA PRO A 63 10.45 -3.90 9.29
C PRO A 63 9.50 -2.83 8.77
N LEU A 64 9.86 -2.16 7.68
CA LEU A 64 9.17 -0.99 7.15
C LEU A 64 7.62 -1.05 7.14
N PRO A 65 6.95 -2.16 6.74
CA PRO A 65 5.49 -2.25 6.83
C PRO A 65 4.95 -2.13 8.25
N MET A 66 5.67 -2.60 9.26
CA MET A 66 5.33 -2.44 10.67
C MET A 66 5.51 -1.00 11.16
N GLN A 67 6.46 -0.23 10.60
CA GLN A 67 6.59 1.20 10.89
C GLN A 67 5.39 1.98 10.35
N THR A 68 4.94 1.67 9.12
CA THR A 68 3.72 2.25 8.56
C THR A 68 2.50 1.94 9.43
N VAL A 69 2.36 0.68 9.88
CA VAL A 69 1.29 0.30 10.82
C VAL A 69 1.38 1.11 12.11
N ASP A 70 2.56 1.27 12.70
CA ASP A 70 2.72 2.02 13.94
C ASP A 70 2.40 3.52 13.81
N TRP A 71 2.66 4.13 12.65
CA TRP A 71 2.30 5.52 12.40
C TRP A 71 0.80 5.73 12.14
N GLU A 72 0.17 4.78 11.46
CA GLU A 72 -1.24 4.88 11.06
C GLU A 72 -2.21 4.32 12.13
N ALA A 73 -1.75 3.43 13.01
CA ALA A 73 -2.60 2.78 13.98
C ALA A 73 -2.92 3.69 15.18
N ARG A 74 -4.21 3.86 15.44
CA ARG A 74 -4.68 4.14 16.79
C ARG A 74 -4.57 2.86 17.61
N LYS A 75 -4.01 2.96 18.81
CA LYS A 75 -3.77 1.82 19.69
C LYS A 75 -4.77 1.81 20.85
N ASP A 76 -5.18 0.61 21.28
CA ASP A 76 -5.92 0.40 22.51
C ASP A 76 -5.02 0.59 23.75
N PRO A 77 -5.55 0.59 24.99
CA PRO A 77 -4.74 0.73 26.20
C PRO A 77 -3.64 -0.34 26.37
N GLN A 78 -3.77 -1.46 25.67
CA GLN A 78 -2.80 -2.56 25.65
C GLN A 78 -1.74 -2.38 24.55
N GLY A 79 -1.85 -1.36 23.71
CA GLY A 79 -0.89 -1.01 22.67
C GLY A 79 -1.17 -1.64 21.31
N TYR A 80 -2.33 -2.27 21.11
CA TYR A 80 -2.66 -2.97 19.86
C TYR A 80 -3.52 -2.12 18.91
N PRO A 81 -3.38 -2.27 17.58
CA PRO A 81 -4.22 -1.55 16.62
C PRO A 81 -5.71 -1.76 16.87
N MET A 82 -6.43 -0.66 17.09
CA MET A 82 -7.87 -0.69 17.23
C MET A 82 -8.59 -0.37 15.92
N VAL A 83 -9.78 -0.96 15.78
CA VAL A 83 -10.75 -0.59 14.75
C VAL A 83 -11.51 0.63 15.25
N TYR A 84 -11.57 1.69 14.46
CA TYR A 84 -12.27 2.90 14.85
C TYR A 84 -13.06 3.54 13.71
N ARG A 85 -14.05 4.36 14.07
CA ARG A 85 -14.89 5.08 13.10
C ARG A 85 -14.15 6.30 12.57
N LEU A 86 -14.11 6.43 11.24
CA LEU A 86 -13.58 7.60 10.56
C LEU A 86 -14.53 8.80 10.72
N PRO A 87 -14.00 10.03 10.88
CA PRO A 87 -14.81 11.23 10.86
C PRO A 87 -15.59 11.37 9.54
N THR A 88 -16.79 11.94 9.62
CA THR A 88 -17.59 12.19 8.42
C THR A 88 -16.85 13.09 7.43
N GLY A 89 -16.69 12.58 6.20
CA GLY A 89 -16.05 13.30 5.10
C GLY A 89 -14.57 13.02 4.93
N ASP A 90 -13.93 12.20 5.78
CA ASP A 90 -12.49 11.86 5.69
C ASP A 90 -12.11 10.99 4.47
N MET A 91 -13.03 10.86 3.51
CA MET A 91 -12.91 10.16 2.23
C MET A 91 -12.57 8.67 2.29
N GLY A 92 -12.17 8.12 3.45
CA GLY A 92 -11.79 6.73 3.68
C GLY A 92 -12.94 5.75 3.97
N GLY A 93 -14.19 6.23 4.06
CA GLY A 93 -15.33 5.38 4.39
C GLY A 93 -15.78 5.56 5.83
N ASN A 94 -16.18 4.47 6.49
CA ASN A 94 -16.76 4.53 7.85
C ASN A 94 -15.78 4.06 8.92
N PHE A 95 -14.91 3.10 8.62
CA PHE A 95 -14.04 2.47 9.61
C PHE A 95 -12.66 2.19 9.04
N GLU A 96 -11.66 2.15 9.93
CA GLU A 96 -10.32 1.71 9.58
C GLU A 96 -9.60 0.99 10.73
N VAL A 97 -8.51 0.31 10.37
CA VAL A 97 -7.50 -0.24 11.27
C VAL A 97 -6.12 -0.03 10.64
N ALA A 98 -5.23 0.71 11.31
CA ALA A 98 -3.88 1.01 10.80
C ALA A 98 -3.86 1.56 9.35
N GLY A 99 -4.73 2.54 9.05
CA GLY A 99 -4.88 3.13 7.71
C GLY A 99 -5.59 2.26 6.67
N ILE A 100 -5.88 0.99 6.98
CA ILE A 100 -6.65 0.07 6.13
C ILE A 100 -8.14 0.32 6.39
N ASN A 101 -8.82 0.97 5.44
CA ASN A 101 -10.21 1.38 5.58
C ASN A 101 -11.22 0.56 4.74
N ASP A 102 -12.49 0.64 5.11
CA ASP A 102 -13.59 -0.11 4.50
C ASP A 102 -13.99 0.38 3.09
N ARG A 103 -13.47 1.51 2.62
CA ARG A 103 -13.75 2.03 1.27
C ARG A 103 -12.73 1.57 0.23
N TYR A 104 -11.45 1.77 0.50
CA TYR A 104 -10.36 1.51 -0.45
C TYR A 104 -9.78 0.10 -0.31
N HIS A 105 -9.89 -0.48 0.89
CA HIS A 105 -9.38 -1.82 1.20
C HIS A 105 -10.45 -2.71 1.88
N PRO A 106 -11.67 -2.83 1.31
CA PRO A 106 -12.82 -3.42 2.01
C PRO A 106 -12.61 -4.86 2.47
N GLU A 107 -11.96 -5.69 1.65
CA GLU A 107 -11.72 -7.11 1.98
C GLU A 107 -10.65 -7.26 3.05
N ALA A 108 -9.55 -6.51 2.95
CA ALA A 108 -8.48 -6.51 3.93
C ALA A 108 -8.95 -5.93 5.28
N PHE A 109 -9.70 -4.82 5.25
CA PHE A 109 -10.33 -4.27 6.44
C PHE A 109 -11.21 -5.32 7.14
N ARG A 110 -12.08 -6.01 6.39
CA ARG A 110 -12.96 -7.06 6.95
C ARG A 110 -12.16 -8.19 7.58
N ALA A 111 -11.12 -8.67 6.91
CA ALA A 111 -10.28 -9.76 7.42
C ALA A 111 -9.52 -9.34 8.69
N ILE A 112 -8.85 -8.19 8.66
CA ILE A 112 -7.97 -7.73 9.75
C ILE A 112 -8.79 -7.27 10.95
N SER A 113 -9.92 -6.58 10.74
CA SER A 113 -10.79 -6.13 11.85
C SER A 113 -11.38 -7.30 12.67
N ALA A 114 -11.56 -8.47 12.05
CA ALA A 114 -12.04 -9.68 12.69
C ALA A 114 -10.96 -10.42 13.52
N LEU A 115 -9.68 -10.07 13.36
CA LEU A 115 -8.59 -10.69 14.11
C LEU A 115 -8.55 -10.22 15.58
N PRO A 116 -8.01 -11.04 16.49
CA PRO A 116 -7.62 -10.60 17.82
C PRO A 116 -6.72 -9.37 17.75
N PRO A 117 -6.86 -8.37 18.65
CA PRO A 117 -6.10 -7.12 18.59
C PRO A 117 -4.58 -7.32 18.42
N GLN A 118 -4.01 -8.28 19.14
CA GLN A 118 -2.59 -8.59 19.12
C GLN A 118 -2.05 -9.10 17.77
N GLU A 119 -2.92 -9.59 16.88
CA GLU A 119 -2.53 -10.10 15.56
C GLU A 119 -2.67 -9.06 14.45
N ARG A 120 -3.44 -7.98 14.68
CA ARG A 120 -3.79 -6.99 13.65
C ARG A 120 -2.57 -6.27 13.09
N ALA A 121 -1.59 -5.95 13.94
CA ALA A 121 -0.41 -5.22 13.51
C ALA A 121 0.37 -6.00 12.43
N LYS A 122 0.63 -7.29 12.71
CA LYS A 122 1.31 -8.18 11.77
C LYS A 122 0.51 -8.37 10.49
N ALA A 123 -0.80 -8.64 10.59
CA ALA A 123 -1.65 -8.83 9.43
C ALA A 123 -1.76 -7.56 8.56
N ALA A 124 -1.83 -6.38 9.16
CA ALA A 124 -1.82 -5.11 8.45
C ALA A 124 -0.48 -4.87 7.74
N ALA A 125 0.64 -5.16 8.40
CA ALA A 125 1.97 -5.06 7.81
C ALA A 125 2.14 -5.98 6.58
N GLU A 126 1.73 -7.24 6.69
CA GLU A 126 1.74 -8.21 5.58
C GLU A 126 0.87 -7.74 4.42
N TYR A 127 -0.33 -7.23 4.71
CA TYR A 127 -1.21 -6.67 3.68
C TYR A 127 -0.59 -5.48 2.95
N ILE A 128 -0.05 -4.50 3.69
CA ILE A 128 0.56 -3.30 3.09
C ILE A 128 1.75 -3.70 2.22
N GLN A 129 2.59 -4.63 2.68
CA GLN A 129 3.70 -5.14 1.90
C GLN A 129 3.22 -5.78 0.60
N GLY A 130 2.27 -6.72 0.68
CA GLY A 130 1.75 -7.41 -0.52
C GLY A 130 1.03 -6.48 -1.49
N TYR A 131 0.26 -5.52 -0.98
CA TYR A 131 -0.45 -4.54 -1.80
C TYR A 131 0.51 -3.63 -2.59
N THR A 132 1.62 -3.23 -1.98
CA THR A 132 2.57 -2.27 -2.57
C THR A 132 3.71 -2.93 -3.37
N ALA A 133 3.97 -4.22 -3.14
CA ALA A 133 5.03 -5.00 -3.80
C ALA A 133 5.11 -4.82 -5.33
N PRO A 134 4.01 -4.84 -6.12
CA PRO A 134 4.10 -4.72 -7.58
C PRO A 134 4.76 -3.43 -8.09
N LEU A 135 4.79 -2.39 -7.25
CA LEU A 135 5.49 -1.14 -7.50
C LEU A 135 6.84 -1.10 -6.78
N VAL A 136 6.85 -1.39 -5.48
CA VAL A 136 8.01 -1.18 -4.59
C VAL A 136 9.20 -2.06 -4.96
N GLU A 137 8.97 -3.34 -5.27
CA GLU A 137 10.06 -4.30 -5.53
C GLU A 137 10.87 -3.99 -6.81
N LYS A 138 10.32 -3.16 -7.70
CA LYS A 138 10.99 -2.74 -8.94
C LYS A 138 11.91 -1.54 -8.75
N LEU A 139 11.88 -0.90 -7.59
CA LEU A 139 12.59 0.34 -7.33
C LEU A 139 13.93 0.10 -6.62
N PRO A 140 14.91 1.01 -6.79
CA PRO A 140 16.12 1.01 -5.98
C PRO A 140 15.79 0.95 -4.49
N GLN A 141 16.55 0.17 -3.72
CA GLN A 141 16.30 -0.08 -2.30
C GLN A 141 16.12 1.21 -1.49
N ALA A 142 16.90 2.25 -1.79
CA ALA A 142 16.82 3.55 -1.14
C ALA A 142 15.44 4.25 -1.28
N LEU A 143 14.66 3.93 -2.32
CA LEU A 143 13.34 4.52 -2.57
C LEU A 143 12.19 3.66 -2.05
N GLN A 144 12.45 2.40 -1.70
CA GLN A 144 11.39 1.45 -1.32
C GLN A 144 10.60 1.91 -0.09
N PRO A 145 11.24 2.35 1.02
CA PRO A 145 10.57 2.92 2.18
C PRO A 145 9.58 4.03 1.88
N PHE A 146 10.06 5.05 1.19
CA PHE A 146 9.26 6.18 0.79
C PHE A 146 8.11 5.78 -0.14
N THR A 147 8.40 4.92 -1.11
CA THR A 147 7.42 4.55 -2.13
C THR A 147 6.34 3.64 -1.57
N GLN A 148 6.64 2.77 -0.61
CA GLN A 148 5.65 1.93 0.05
C GLN A 148 4.60 2.79 0.75
N ASP A 149 5.01 3.74 1.59
CA ASP A 149 4.07 4.66 2.24
C ASP A 149 3.27 5.45 1.20
N LEU A 150 3.95 6.03 0.20
CA LEU A 150 3.26 6.79 -0.85
C LEU A 150 2.25 5.95 -1.63
N ALA A 151 2.56 4.69 -1.92
CA ALA A 151 1.73 3.75 -2.66
C ALA A 151 0.53 3.25 -1.86
N PHE A 152 0.70 2.96 -0.58
CA PHE A 152 -0.43 2.72 0.31
C PHE A 152 -1.32 3.96 0.39
N ASN A 153 -0.66 5.12 0.51
CA ASN A 153 -1.10 6.50 0.37
C ASN A 153 -2.15 6.78 -0.69
N ARG A 154 -1.74 6.47 -1.91
CA ARG A 154 -2.25 7.06 -3.15
C ARG A 154 -2.62 6.03 -4.19
N GLY A 155 -2.51 4.76 -3.83
CA GLY A 155 -2.49 3.66 -4.78
C GLY A 155 -1.23 3.65 -5.65
N LEU A 156 -1.00 2.53 -6.31
CA LEU A 156 0.21 2.29 -7.11
C LEU A 156 0.37 3.33 -8.23
N GLY A 157 -0.71 3.60 -8.97
CA GLY A 157 -0.69 4.56 -10.06
C GLY A 157 -0.57 6.01 -9.58
N GLY A 158 -1.20 6.36 -8.45
CA GLY A 158 -1.07 7.70 -7.86
C GLY A 158 0.35 7.98 -7.37
N ALA A 159 0.95 7.02 -6.67
CA ALA A 159 2.35 7.10 -6.25
C ALA A 159 3.30 7.24 -7.44
N THR A 160 3.09 6.44 -8.48
CA THR A 160 3.92 6.47 -9.69
C THR A 160 3.80 7.82 -10.41
N LYS A 161 2.61 8.44 -10.45
CA LYS A 161 2.43 9.79 -11.03
C LYS A 161 3.23 10.85 -10.27
N TYR A 162 3.22 10.83 -8.94
CA TYR A 162 4.01 11.80 -8.17
C TYR A 162 5.52 11.58 -8.35
N ILE A 163 5.97 10.33 -8.47
CA ILE A 163 7.37 10.02 -8.83
C ILE A 163 7.71 10.55 -10.23
N GLN A 164 6.86 10.31 -11.23
CA GLN A 164 7.07 10.81 -12.60
C GLN A 164 7.09 12.34 -12.67
N GLN A 165 6.22 13.01 -11.91
CA GLN A 165 6.24 14.47 -11.77
C GLN A 165 7.55 14.95 -11.12
N GLY A 166 8.00 14.28 -10.06
CA GLY A 166 9.27 14.56 -9.41
C GLY A 166 10.46 14.41 -10.35
N LEU A 167 10.50 13.34 -11.16
CA LEU A 167 11.52 13.14 -12.20
C LEU A 167 11.57 14.30 -13.20
N ASN A 168 10.40 14.74 -13.68
CA ASN A 168 10.31 15.86 -14.62
C ASN A 168 10.80 17.18 -13.98
N THR A 169 10.51 17.42 -12.70
CA THR A 169 11.07 18.56 -11.94
C THR A 169 12.60 18.50 -11.87
N LEU A 170 13.18 17.31 -11.82
CA LEU A 170 14.64 17.08 -11.81
C LEU A 170 15.26 17.04 -13.22
N GLY A 171 14.52 17.47 -14.25
CA GLY A 171 15.04 17.59 -15.62
C GLY A 171 14.97 16.31 -16.46
N GLN A 172 14.43 15.22 -15.92
CA GLN A 172 14.14 14.02 -16.70
C GLN A 172 12.93 14.26 -17.62
N LYS A 173 12.75 13.40 -18.63
CA LYS A 173 11.64 13.50 -19.60
C LYS A 173 10.85 12.21 -19.62
N VAL A 174 9.86 12.11 -18.74
CA VAL A 174 8.96 10.95 -18.65
C VAL A 174 7.49 11.38 -18.75
N ALA A 175 6.66 10.51 -19.30
CA ALA A 175 5.21 10.71 -19.28
C ALA A 175 4.68 10.55 -17.84
N VAL A 176 3.64 11.32 -17.49
CA VAL A 176 2.96 11.22 -16.19
C VAL A 176 1.68 10.39 -16.35
N ASP A 177 1.84 9.09 -16.58
CA ASP A 177 0.75 8.15 -16.86
C ASP A 177 0.40 7.24 -15.67
N GLY A 178 1.27 7.18 -14.65
CA GLY A 178 1.12 6.28 -13.51
C GLY A 178 1.59 4.84 -13.76
N GLY A 179 2.20 4.56 -14.91
CA GLY A 179 2.82 3.27 -15.22
C GLY A 179 4.32 3.28 -14.94
N LEU A 180 4.82 2.30 -14.18
CA LEU A 180 6.26 2.14 -13.95
C LEU A 180 6.90 1.31 -15.08
N GLY A 181 7.14 1.98 -16.21
CA GLY A 181 7.80 1.37 -17.38
C GLY A 181 9.32 1.52 -17.40
N PRO A 182 10.02 0.89 -18.37
CA PRO A 182 11.48 0.94 -18.49
C PRO A 182 12.06 2.36 -18.56
N LYS A 183 11.37 3.30 -19.23
CA LYS A 183 11.80 4.70 -19.32
C LYS A 183 11.78 5.39 -17.96
N THR A 184 10.73 5.16 -17.17
CA THR A 184 10.62 5.72 -15.82
C THR A 184 11.69 5.13 -14.91
N LEU A 185 11.90 3.81 -14.95
CA LEU A 185 12.97 3.15 -14.20
C LEU A 185 14.37 3.67 -14.58
N ALA A 186 14.65 3.84 -15.86
CA ALA A 186 15.92 4.39 -16.33
C ALA A 186 16.13 5.83 -15.84
N ALA A 187 15.09 6.66 -15.81
CA ALA A 187 15.15 8.03 -15.29
C ALA A 187 15.35 8.06 -13.76
N ILE A 188 14.72 7.14 -13.02
CA ILE A 188 14.92 6.99 -11.57
C ILE A 188 16.40 6.73 -11.25
N ASN A 189 17.06 5.87 -12.03
CA ASN A 189 18.47 5.55 -11.82
C ASN A 189 19.44 6.69 -12.20
N GLN A 190 18.95 7.77 -12.81
CA GLN A 190 19.77 8.93 -13.20
C GLN A 190 19.67 10.11 -12.24
N VAL A 191 18.82 10.00 -11.21
CA VAL A 191 18.64 11.07 -10.23
C VAL A 191 19.02 10.60 -8.84
N GLU A 192 19.42 11.53 -7.99
CA GLU A 192 19.70 11.25 -6.60
C GLU A 192 18.38 10.89 -5.87
N PRO A 193 18.31 9.75 -5.15
CA PRO A 193 17.07 9.27 -4.54
C PRO A 193 16.36 10.28 -3.63
N ARG A 194 17.09 11.02 -2.81
CA ARG A 194 16.53 12.01 -1.88
C ARG A 194 15.97 13.23 -2.59
N ALA A 195 16.62 13.69 -3.66
CA ALA A 195 16.09 14.73 -4.53
C ALA A 195 14.77 14.28 -5.16
N LEU A 196 14.68 13.01 -5.59
CA LEU A 196 13.43 12.46 -6.12
C LEU A 196 12.33 12.36 -5.06
N MET A 197 12.64 11.89 -3.85
CA MET A 197 11.68 11.85 -2.74
C MET A 197 11.14 13.24 -2.39
N ARG A 198 12.01 14.26 -2.38
CA ARG A 198 11.62 15.66 -2.17
C ARG A 198 10.71 16.16 -3.29
N ALA A 199 11.13 16.01 -4.55
CA ALA A 199 10.38 16.49 -5.70
C ALA A 199 9.01 15.80 -5.83
N ALA A 200 8.91 14.49 -5.53
CA ALA A 200 7.65 13.76 -5.51
C ALA A 200 6.72 14.23 -4.38
N SER A 201 7.29 14.56 -3.20
CA SER A 201 6.52 15.10 -2.07
C SER A 201 5.97 16.49 -2.39
N ASP A 202 6.76 17.35 -3.02
CA ASP A 202 6.34 18.67 -3.46
C ASP A 202 5.24 18.58 -4.53
N ALA A 203 5.38 17.66 -5.49
CA ALA A 203 4.35 17.39 -6.50
C ALA A 203 3.01 16.95 -5.86
N GLN A 204 3.07 16.11 -4.82
CA GLN A 204 1.89 15.70 -4.08
C GLN A 204 1.25 16.87 -3.31
N LEU A 205 2.05 17.69 -2.63
CA LEU A 205 1.53 18.86 -1.92
C LEU A 205 0.82 19.82 -2.87
N GLN A 206 1.44 20.15 -4.00
CA GLN A 206 0.86 21.04 -5.00
C GLN A 206 -0.47 20.48 -5.54
N ASP A 207 -0.57 19.17 -5.74
CA ASP A 207 -1.84 18.55 -6.16
C ASP A 207 -2.92 18.65 -5.10
N GLU A 208 -2.59 18.47 -3.81
CA GLU A 208 -3.56 18.65 -2.73
C GLU A 208 -4.04 20.08 -2.59
N TYR A 209 -3.13 21.05 -2.64
CA TYR A 209 -3.48 22.47 -2.61
C TYR A 209 -4.41 22.83 -3.78
N ARG A 210 -4.07 22.41 -5.00
CA ARG A 210 -4.92 22.62 -6.19
C ARG A 210 -6.31 22.01 -6.01
N ARG A 211 -6.41 20.80 -5.46
CA ARG A 211 -7.71 20.15 -5.21
C ARG A 211 -8.53 20.91 -4.17
N ALA A 212 -7.91 21.50 -3.15
CA ALA A 212 -8.60 22.29 -2.13
C ALA A 212 -8.98 23.71 -2.58
N GLU A 213 -8.31 24.23 -3.61
CA GLU A 213 -8.76 25.42 -4.33
C GLU A 213 -10.02 25.12 -5.15
N LEU A 214 -10.06 23.97 -5.84
CA LEU A 214 -11.19 23.54 -6.66
C LEU A 214 -12.41 23.05 -5.85
N ASP A 215 -12.18 22.40 -4.70
CA ASP A 215 -13.22 21.92 -3.79
C ASP A 215 -12.97 22.44 -2.37
N PRO A 216 -13.67 23.50 -1.93
CA PRO A 216 -13.52 24.07 -0.60
C PRO A 216 -13.74 23.07 0.55
N ASN A 217 -14.52 22.00 0.34
CA ASN A 217 -14.73 20.97 1.35
C ASN A 217 -13.45 20.21 1.70
N ARG A 218 -12.44 20.25 0.81
CA ARG A 218 -11.15 19.60 1.04
C ARG A 218 -10.18 20.41 1.89
N ARG A 219 -10.39 21.72 2.05
CA ARG A 219 -9.46 22.62 2.78
C ARG A 219 -9.19 22.16 4.20
N LYS A 220 -10.21 21.60 4.87
CA LYS A 220 -10.09 21.09 6.24
C LYS A 220 -9.09 19.92 6.39
N PHE A 221 -8.78 19.20 5.31
CA PHE A 221 -7.84 18.08 5.34
C PHE A 221 -6.39 18.49 5.09
N ILE A 222 -6.15 19.68 4.52
CA ILE A 222 -4.82 20.12 4.09
C ILE A 222 -3.78 20.06 5.22
N PRO A 223 -4.04 20.56 6.44
CA PRO A 223 -3.04 20.50 7.51
C PRO A 223 -2.58 19.06 7.83
N GLY A 224 -3.52 18.11 7.87
CA GLY A 224 -3.21 16.70 8.14
C GLY A 224 -2.47 16.02 6.99
N LEU A 225 -2.90 16.27 5.75
CA LEU A 225 -2.25 15.74 4.55
C LEU A 225 -0.82 16.27 4.41
N GLU A 226 -0.62 17.56 4.66
CA GLU A 226 0.70 18.19 4.61
C GLU A 226 1.64 17.62 5.68
N ALA A 227 1.17 17.54 6.93
CA ALA A 227 1.95 16.94 8.01
C ALA A 227 2.40 15.53 7.66
N ARG A 228 1.49 14.70 7.12
CA ARG A 228 1.80 13.33 6.68
C ARG A 228 2.86 13.29 5.57
N ILE A 229 2.73 14.14 4.55
CA ILE A 229 3.69 14.20 3.44
C ILE A 229 5.07 14.63 3.94
N ARG A 230 5.13 15.66 4.78
CA ARG A 230 6.39 16.15 5.37
C ARG A 230 7.03 15.12 6.27
N ASN A 231 6.24 14.41 7.08
CA ASN A 231 6.73 13.35 7.95
C ASN A 231 7.31 12.19 7.13
N ARG A 232 6.62 11.71 6.09
CA ARG A 232 7.19 10.68 5.19
C ARG A 232 8.56 11.12 4.64
N LEU A 233 8.65 12.36 4.11
CA LEU A 233 9.92 12.87 3.57
C LEU A 233 10.99 13.01 4.66
N SER A 234 10.63 13.46 5.86
CA SER A 234 11.57 13.58 6.97
C SER A 234 12.09 12.20 7.41
N THR A 235 11.24 11.18 7.45
CA THR A 235 11.64 9.85 7.91
C THR A 235 12.53 9.13 6.91
N PHE A 236 12.19 9.17 5.62
CA PHE A 236 12.90 8.39 4.59
C PHE A 236 13.89 9.19 3.76
N GLY A 237 13.78 10.52 3.81
CA GLY A 237 14.69 11.45 3.13
C GLY A 237 15.82 11.95 4.02
N GLN A 238 16.02 11.36 5.21
CA GLN A 238 17.22 11.58 6.04
C GLN A 238 18.15 10.38 5.89
N GLY A 239 19.12 10.54 5.00
CA GLY A 239 20.25 9.66 4.73
C GLY A 239 21.33 10.48 4.08
#